data_AF-A0A536VN43-F1
#
_entry.id   AF-A0A536VN43-F1
#
_cell.length_a   1.000
_cell.length_b   1.000
_cell.length_c   1.000
_cell.angle_alpha   90.00
_cell.angle_beta   90.00
_cell.angle_gamma   90.00
#
_symmetry.space_group_name_H-M   'P 1'
#
loop_
_entity.id
_entity.type
_entity.pdbx_description
1 polymer ?
#
loop_
_entity_poly.entity_id
_entity_poly.type
_entity_poly.pdbx_seq_one_letter_code
_entity_poly.pdbx_strand_id
1 'polypeptide(L)'
;MSLEKFYSRPGHLIRRLNQISMALFFEETTPLGLTSVQYAALNMIAEVPGIDQASLSNMIAFDKTTIVKVLDRLVEKGLITRTRSETDRRLNHLHITPKGTQLLKEIHPMLDRSDKRILAPLSDADQRKFMQMLSRLVQVNNIYSRAPLDTSLQKNLLARSKGATRTTRGKK
;
A
#
# COMPACT_ATOMS: atom_id res chain seq x y z
N MET A 1 23.58 26.80 -8.79
CA MET A 1 22.22 26.35 -9.20
C MET A 1 21.24 27.38 -8.68
N SER A 2 20.36 27.95 -9.52
CA SER A 2 19.40 28.95 -9.03
C SER A 2 18.37 28.31 -8.08
N LEU A 3 17.81 29.13 -7.19
CA LEU A 3 16.79 28.69 -6.22
C LEU A 3 15.54 28.17 -6.94
N GLU A 4 15.13 28.84 -8.01
CA GLU A 4 14.04 28.41 -8.89
C GLU A 4 14.29 27.02 -9.48
N LYS A 5 15.51 26.78 -9.99
CA LYS A 5 15.91 25.48 -10.55
C LYS A 5 15.93 24.37 -9.49
N PHE A 6 16.11 24.69 -8.21
CA PHE A 6 16.02 23.70 -7.12
C PHE A 6 14.57 23.29 -6.86
N TYR A 7 13.65 24.24 -6.76
CA TYR A 7 12.25 23.98 -6.42
C TYR A 7 11.48 23.28 -7.53
N SER A 8 11.91 23.42 -8.79
CA SER A 8 11.32 22.71 -9.93
C SER A 8 11.90 21.32 -10.20
N ARG A 9 12.90 20.85 -9.43
CA ARG A 9 13.50 19.52 -9.67
C ARG A 9 12.51 18.40 -9.35
N PRO A 10 12.39 17.37 -10.20
CA PRO A 10 11.51 16.22 -9.94
C PRO A 10 11.73 15.58 -8.58
N GLY A 11 12.99 15.34 -8.17
CA GLY A 11 13.29 14.74 -6.87
C GLY A 11 12.85 15.59 -5.68
N HIS A 12 12.89 16.93 -5.79
CA HIS A 12 12.38 17.82 -4.76
C HIS A 12 10.86 17.74 -4.68
N LEU A 13 10.17 17.87 -5.82
CA LEU A 13 8.71 17.83 -5.91
C LEU A 13 8.15 16.48 -5.44
N ILE A 14 8.75 15.36 -5.84
CA ILE A 14 8.35 14.01 -5.40
C ILE A 14 8.47 13.88 -3.88
N ARG A 15 9.60 14.31 -3.30
CA ARG A 15 9.80 14.25 -1.85
C ARG A 15 8.79 15.13 -1.11
N ARG A 16 8.54 16.35 -1.59
CA ARG A 16 7.55 17.27 -0.99
C ARG A 16 6.14 16.71 -1.09
N LEU A 17 5.76 16.16 -2.23
CA LEU A 17 4.45 15.55 -2.43
C LEU A 17 4.26 14.32 -1.53
N ASN A 18 5.30 13.50 -1.36
CA ASN A 18 5.28 12.39 -0.40
C ASN A 18 5.08 12.88 1.04
N GLN A 19 5.77 13.96 1.46
CA GLN A 19 5.59 14.54 2.80
C GLN A 19 4.16 15.05 3.02
N ILE A 20 3.57 15.72 2.02
CA ILE A 20 2.18 16.19 2.06
C ILE A 20 1.22 15.00 2.11
N SER A 21 1.43 13.98 1.27
CA SER A 21 0.62 12.76 1.26
C SER A 21 0.62 12.07 2.62
N MET A 22 1.79 11.95 3.27
CA MET A 22 1.90 11.35 4.61
C MET A 22 1.21 12.21 5.68
N ALA A 23 1.27 13.53 5.58
CA ALA A 23 0.58 14.43 6.50
C ALA A 23 -0.96 14.29 6.38
N LEU A 24 -1.48 14.29 5.15
CA LEU A 24 -2.91 14.09 4.89
C LEU A 24 -3.40 12.71 5.37
N PHE A 25 -2.63 11.65 5.08
CA PHE A 25 -2.90 10.32 5.60
C PHE A 25 -2.97 10.33 7.13
N PHE A 26 -1.98 10.93 7.79
CA PHE A 26 -1.92 10.97 9.25
C PHE A 26 -3.09 11.75 9.84
N GLU A 27 -3.43 12.93 9.31
CA GLU A 27 -4.58 13.71 9.77
C GLU A 27 -5.89 12.92 9.70
N GLU A 28 -6.13 12.21 8.60
CA GLU A 28 -7.36 11.43 8.41
C GLU A 28 -7.41 10.17 9.28
N THR A 29 -6.26 9.57 9.59
CA THR A 29 -6.16 8.25 10.23
C THR A 29 -5.67 8.27 11.67
N THR A 30 -5.35 9.46 12.22
CA THR A 30 -4.88 9.66 13.60
C THR A 30 -5.70 8.86 14.64
N PRO A 31 -7.05 8.84 14.58
CA PRO A 31 -7.85 8.10 15.56
C PRO A 31 -7.57 6.60 15.61
N LEU A 32 -7.09 6.00 14.52
CA LEU A 32 -6.83 4.56 14.42
C LEU A 32 -5.39 4.19 14.81
N GLY A 33 -4.51 5.17 14.97
CA GLY A 33 -3.12 4.96 15.40
C GLY A 33 -2.30 4.06 14.47
N LEU A 34 -2.62 4.03 13.17
CA LEU A 34 -1.89 3.28 12.15
C LEU A 34 -0.96 4.18 11.37
N THR A 35 0.24 3.68 11.07
CA THR A 35 1.10 4.31 10.06
C THR A 35 0.72 3.84 8.67
N SER A 36 1.09 4.61 7.63
CA SER A 36 0.87 4.24 6.23
C SER A 36 1.45 2.88 5.87
N VAL A 37 2.63 2.56 6.41
CA VAL A 37 3.30 1.26 6.20
C VAL A 37 2.57 0.12 6.91
N GLN A 38 2.06 0.35 8.13
CA GLN A 38 1.24 -0.64 8.85
C GLN A 38 -0.06 -0.92 8.11
N TYR A 39 -0.72 0.12 7.60
CA TYR A 39 -1.91 -0.02 6.75
C TYR A 39 -1.58 -0.83 5.48
N ALA A 40 -0.54 -0.45 4.74
CA ALA A 40 -0.17 -1.14 3.50
C ALA A 40 0.09 -2.64 3.74
N ALA A 41 0.82 -2.97 4.81
CA ALA A 41 1.08 -4.35 5.19
C ALA A 41 -0.20 -5.10 5.56
N LEU A 42 -1.05 -4.52 6.42
CA LEU A 42 -2.30 -5.13 6.85
C LEU A 42 -3.26 -5.37 5.67
N ASN A 43 -3.41 -4.39 4.78
CA ASN A 43 -4.24 -4.48 3.59
C ASN A 43 -3.75 -5.59 2.65
N MET A 44 -2.43 -5.65 2.39
CA MET A 44 -1.87 -6.70 1.53
C MET A 44 -2.03 -8.11 2.13
N ILE A 45 -1.89 -8.26 3.45
CA ILE A 45 -2.14 -9.54 4.14
C ILE A 45 -3.62 -9.94 4.06
N ALA A 46 -4.55 -8.98 4.06
CA ALA A 46 -5.97 -9.25 3.88
C ALA A 46 -6.29 -9.74 2.45
N GLU A 47 -5.71 -9.09 1.44
CA GLU A 47 -5.90 -9.42 0.02
C GLU A 47 -5.21 -10.73 -0.38
N VAL A 48 -4.11 -11.08 0.30
CA VAL A 48 -3.31 -12.28 0.03
C VAL A 48 -3.09 -13.07 1.33
N PRO A 49 -4.13 -13.78 1.84
CA PRO A 49 -3.97 -14.61 3.03
C PRO A 49 -2.87 -15.66 2.84
N GLY A 50 -1.97 -15.76 3.81
CA GLY A 50 -0.84 -16.68 3.79
C GLY A 50 0.41 -16.14 3.08
N ILE A 51 0.41 -14.88 2.62
CA ILE A 51 1.60 -14.24 2.04
C ILE A 51 2.79 -14.33 3.01
N ASP A 52 3.96 -14.68 2.48
CA ASP A 52 5.20 -14.67 3.24
C ASP A 52 5.78 -13.25 3.33
N GLN A 53 6.68 -13.03 4.30
CA GLN A 53 7.27 -11.73 4.55
C GLN A 53 8.07 -11.16 3.36
N ALA A 54 8.76 -12.01 2.59
CA ALA A 54 9.57 -11.55 1.46
C ALA A 54 8.68 -11.08 0.31
N SER A 55 7.65 -11.87 -0.02
CA SER A 55 6.63 -11.50 -1.00
C SER A 55 5.89 -10.23 -0.57
N LEU A 56 5.52 -10.12 0.72
CA LEU A 56 4.90 -8.89 1.26
C LEU A 56 5.81 -7.67 1.05
N SER A 57 7.09 -7.77 1.41
CA SER A 57 8.07 -6.68 1.29
C SER A 57 8.11 -6.11 -0.13
N ASN A 58 8.14 -7.00 -1.14
CA ASN A 58 8.09 -6.61 -2.55
C ASN A 58 6.75 -5.96 -2.92
N MET A 59 5.63 -6.56 -2.47
CA MET A 59 4.29 -6.08 -2.82
C MET A 59 3.94 -4.70 -2.28
N ILE A 60 4.57 -4.27 -1.19
CA ILE A 60 4.36 -2.92 -0.61
C ILE A 60 5.59 -2.01 -0.77
N ALA A 61 6.62 -2.44 -1.49
CA ALA A 61 7.84 -1.68 -1.78
C ALA A 61 8.60 -1.18 -0.54
N PHE A 62 8.66 -2.00 0.52
CA PHE A 62 9.46 -1.73 1.72
C PHE A 62 10.50 -2.82 1.92
N ASP A 63 11.69 -2.45 2.37
CA ASP A 63 12.77 -3.40 2.61
C ASP A 63 12.43 -4.37 3.76
N LYS A 64 13.11 -5.52 3.75
CA LYS A 64 12.86 -6.61 4.72
C LYS A 64 13.07 -6.17 6.17
N THR A 65 14.06 -5.31 6.44
CA THR A 65 14.38 -4.84 7.79
C THR A 65 13.27 -3.96 8.35
N THR A 66 12.73 -3.07 7.53
CA THR A 66 11.56 -2.25 7.89
C THR A 66 10.33 -3.13 8.14
N ILE A 67 10.07 -4.11 7.28
CA ILE A 67 8.88 -4.96 7.37
C ILE A 67 8.86 -5.86 8.60
N VAL A 68 10.00 -6.35 9.09
CA VAL A 68 10.04 -7.12 10.36
C VAL A 68 9.37 -6.34 11.49
N LYS A 69 9.83 -5.10 11.73
CA LYS A 69 9.32 -4.24 12.81
C LYS A 69 7.85 -3.86 12.62
N VAL A 70 7.42 -3.67 11.38
CA VAL A 70 6.02 -3.37 11.05
C VAL A 70 5.13 -4.56 11.42
N LEU A 71 5.53 -5.76 11.00
CA LEU A 71 4.77 -6.97 11.27
C LEU A 71 4.74 -7.32 12.76
N ASP A 72 5.84 -7.12 13.49
CA ASP A 72 5.87 -7.34 14.94
C ASP A 72 4.83 -6.46 15.65
N ARG A 73 4.76 -5.18 15.28
CA ARG A 73 3.75 -4.25 15.81
C ARG A 73 2.32 -4.62 15.42
N LEU A 74 2.10 -5.16 14.22
CA LEU A 74 0.76 -5.62 13.80
C LEU A 74 0.32 -6.87 14.57
N VAL A 75 1.26 -7.77 14.90
CA VAL A 75 1.00 -8.92 15.78
C VAL A 75 0.73 -8.46 17.21
N GLU A 76 1.53 -7.54 17.75
CA GLU A 76 1.35 -6.97 19.09
C GLU A 76 -0.02 -6.29 19.24
N LYS A 77 -0.48 -5.57 18.20
CA LYS A 77 -1.83 -4.99 18.16
C LYS A 77 -2.94 -6.02 17.99
N GLY A 78 -2.61 -7.29 17.76
CA GLY A 78 -3.56 -8.38 17.49
C GLY A 78 -4.30 -8.23 16.16
N LEU A 79 -3.67 -7.57 15.17
CA LEU A 79 -4.28 -7.32 13.85
C LEU A 79 -3.97 -8.44 12.86
N ILE A 80 -2.85 -9.13 13.03
CA ILE A 80 -2.44 -10.28 12.20
C ILE A 80 -1.93 -11.42 13.08
N THR A 81 -1.86 -12.62 12.52
CA THR A 81 -1.17 -13.78 13.08
C THR A 81 -0.04 -14.24 12.16
N ARG A 82 0.94 -14.95 12.75
CA ARG A 82 2.03 -15.63 12.05
C ARG A 82 1.91 -17.12 12.29
N THR A 83 1.83 -17.90 11.22
CA THR A 83 1.85 -19.36 11.29
C THR A 83 3.12 -19.85 10.62
N ARG A 84 3.87 -20.73 11.31
CA ARG A 84 5.08 -21.33 10.74
C ARG A 84 4.68 -22.26 9.60
N SER A 85 5.37 -22.18 8.47
CA SER A 85 5.12 -23.11 7.36
C SER A 85 5.51 -24.54 7.76
N GLU A 86 4.65 -25.49 7.39
CA GLU A 86 4.88 -26.93 7.59
C GLU A 86 5.89 -27.49 6.58
N THR A 87 6.03 -26.85 5.41
CA THR A 87 6.87 -27.32 4.30
C THR A 87 8.25 -26.66 4.28
N ASP A 88 8.37 -25.40 4.69
CA ASP A 88 9.66 -24.76 4.95
C ASP A 88 9.62 -23.98 6.27
N ARG A 89 10.22 -24.57 7.31
CA ARG A 89 10.28 -24.01 8.67
C ARG A 89 10.96 -22.63 8.77
N ARG A 90 11.59 -22.14 7.70
CA ARG A 90 12.18 -20.80 7.59
C ARG A 90 11.17 -19.74 7.13
N LEU A 91 9.99 -20.16 6.64
CA LEU A 91 8.92 -19.28 6.19
C LEU A 91 7.81 -19.16 7.23
N ASN A 92 7.27 -17.95 7.37
CA ASN A 92 6.07 -17.66 8.14
C ASN A 92 4.99 -17.17 7.18
N HIS A 93 3.78 -17.71 7.33
CA HIS A 93 2.60 -17.28 6.63
C HIS A 93 1.81 -16.27 7.47
N LEU A 94 1.48 -15.14 6.85
CA LEU A 94 0.79 -14.03 7.50
C LEU A 94 -0.70 -14.10 7.23
N HIS A 95 -1.51 -13.95 8.27
CA HIS A 95 -2.96 -13.94 8.15
C HIS A 95 -3.55 -12.77 8.91
N ILE A 96 -4.58 -12.13 8.35
CA ILE A 96 -5.32 -11.09 9.05
C ILE A 96 -6.26 -11.71 10.09
N THR A 97 -6.43 -11.03 11.21
CA THR A 97 -7.41 -11.40 12.25
C THR A 97 -8.76 -10.73 12.01
N PRO A 98 -9.85 -11.18 12.67
CA PRO A 98 -11.11 -10.45 12.66
C PRO A 98 -10.98 -8.98 13.09
N LYS A 99 -10.14 -8.71 14.10
CA LYS A 99 -9.82 -7.34 14.55
C LYS A 99 -9.14 -6.52 13.45
N GLY A 100 -8.19 -7.11 12.74
CA GLY A 100 -7.52 -6.50 11.59
C GLY A 100 -8.50 -6.18 10.46
N THR A 101 -9.41 -7.11 10.14
CA THR A 101 -10.43 -6.89 9.11
C THR A 101 -11.38 -5.76 9.49
N GLN A 102 -11.80 -5.67 10.74
CA GLN A 102 -12.66 -4.60 11.22
C GLN A 102 -11.97 -3.23 11.11
N LEU A 103 -10.71 -3.16 11.52
CA LEU A 103 -9.90 -1.95 11.39
C LEU A 103 -9.75 -1.50 9.93
N LEU A 104 -9.58 -2.42 8.97
CA LEU A 104 -9.55 -2.06 7.55
C LEU A 104 -10.87 -1.44 7.07
N LYS A 105 -12.01 -1.97 7.53
CA LYS A 105 -13.31 -1.36 7.20
C LYS A 105 -13.44 0.07 7.72
N GLU A 106 -12.87 0.35 8.89
CA GLU A 106 -12.88 1.68 9.50
C GLU A 106 -11.94 2.66 8.79
N ILE A 107 -10.77 2.21 8.33
CA ILE A 107 -9.77 3.09 7.70
C ILE A 107 -10.09 3.44 6.25
N HIS A 108 -10.70 2.54 5.46
CA HIS A 108 -10.98 2.76 4.04
C HIS A 108 -11.64 4.10 3.70
N PRO A 109 -12.76 4.51 4.36
CA PRO A 109 -13.36 5.82 4.07
C PRO A 109 -12.46 7.01 4.45
N MET A 110 -11.50 6.84 5.35
CA MET A 110 -10.51 7.87 5.70
C MET A 110 -9.45 8.03 4.59
N LEU A 111 -9.05 6.91 3.98
CA LEU A 111 -8.13 6.90 2.84
C LEU A 111 -8.76 7.55 1.61
N ASP A 112 -10.02 7.25 1.33
CA ASP A 112 -10.76 7.88 0.23
C ASP A 112 -10.80 9.42 0.38
N ARG A 113 -10.88 9.93 1.63
CA ARG A 113 -10.81 11.37 1.89
C ARG A 113 -9.41 11.93 1.69
N SER A 114 -8.38 11.23 2.20
CA SER A 114 -6.99 11.61 1.96
C SER A 114 -6.67 11.69 0.46
N ASP A 115 -7.10 10.70 -0.32
CA ASP A 115 -6.89 10.62 -1.77
C ASP A 115 -7.64 11.73 -2.52
N LYS A 116 -8.86 12.06 -2.10
CA LYS A 116 -9.58 13.21 -2.64
C LYS A 116 -8.88 14.53 -2.31
N ARG A 117 -8.39 14.71 -1.09
CA ARG A 117 -7.72 15.94 -0.64
C ARG A 117 -6.43 16.21 -1.40
N ILE A 118 -5.60 15.18 -1.64
CA ILE A 118 -4.34 15.35 -2.38
C ILE A 118 -4.57 15.72 -3.85
N LEU A 119 -5.66 15.25 -4.46
CA LEU A 119 -5.99 15.50 -5.86
C LEU A 119 -6.91 16.71 -6.10
N ALA A 120 -7.59 17.20 -5.06
CA ALA A 120 -8.57 18.29 -5.13
C ALA A 120 -8.09 19.57 -5.86
N PRO A 121 -6.81 19.98 -5.81
CA PRO A 121 -6.34 21.14 -6.57
C PRO A 121 -6.34 20.97 -8.10
N LEU A 122 -6.53 19.75 -8.61
CA LEU A 122 -6.51 19.43 -10.04
C LEU A 122 -7.93 19.21 -10.58
N SER A 123 -8.17 19.60 -11.83
CA SER A 123 -9.39 19.21 -12.56
C SER A 123 -9.47 17.70 -12.72
N ASP A 124 -10.66 17.12 -12.90
CA ASP A 124 -10.82 15.67 -13.11
C ASP A 124 -9.98 15.14 -14.29
N ALA A 125 -9.83 15.96 -15.35
CA ALA A 125 -9.01 15.62 -16.50
C ALA A 125 -7.53 15.56 -16.13
N ASP A 126 -7.04 16.51 -15.33
CA ASP A 126 -5.65 16.56 -14.90
C ASP A 126 -5.34 15.52 -13.82
N GLN A 127 -6.30 15.19 -12.95
CA GLN A 127 -6.17 14.06 -12.02
C GLN A 127 -5.92 12.76 -12.79
N ARG A 128 -6.70 12.48 -13.84
CA ARG A 128 -6.50 11.29 -14.68
C ARG A 128 -5.12 11.28 -15.34
N LYS A 129 -4.70 12.39 -15.95
CA LYS A 129 -3.37 12.51 -16.57
C LYS A 129 -2.26 12.33 -15.55
N PHE A 130 -2.36 12.98 -14.39
CA PHE A 130 -1.39 12.89 -13.32
C PHE A 130 -1.22 11.44 -12.84
N MET A 131 -2.32 10.73 -12.59
CA MET A 131 -2.28 9.33 -12.17
C MET A 131 -1.69 8.39 -13.24
N GLN A 132 -1.96 8.65 -14.52
CA GLN A 132 -1.34 7.90 -15.63
C GLN A 132 0.18 8.11 -15.67
N MET A 133 0.62 9.38 -15.57
CA MET A 133 2.05 9.71 -15.57
C MET A 133 2.77 9.14 -14.36
N LEU A 134 2.18 9.28 -13.16
CA LEU A 134 2.73 8.73 -11.91
C LEU A 134 2.86 7.20 -12.00
N SER A 135 1.81 6.51 -12.45
CA SER A 135 1.84 5.05 -12.63
C SER A 135 2.93 4.62 -13.61
N ARG A 136 3.08 5.32 -14.73
CA ARG A 136 4.14 5.02 -15.72
C ARG A 136 5.52 5.19 -15.11
N LEU A 137 5.76 6.27 -14.38
CA LEU A 137 7.05 6.52 -13.72
C LEU A 137 7.37 5.44 -12.68
N VAL A 138 6.40 5.04 -11.86
CA VAL A 138 6.58 3.97 -10.87
C VAL A 138 6.89 2.63 -11.55
N GLN A 139 6.13 2.26 -12.58
CA GLN A 139 6.31 0.97 -13.28
C GLN A 139 7.66 0.87 -13.99
N VAL A 140 8.02 1.90 -14.77
CA VAL A 140 9.26 1.90 -15.55
C VAL A 140 10.50 1.94 -14.66
N ASN A 141 10.42 2.65 -13.53
CA ASN A 141 11.55 2.79 -12.59
C ASN A 141 11.53 1.77 -11.44
N ASN A 142 10.65 0.77 -11.46
CA ASN A 142 10.48 -0.22 -10.39
C ASN A 142 11.80 -0.94 -10.04
N ILE A 143 12.67 -1.14 -11.03
CA ILE A 143 13.98 -1.78 -10.87
C ILE A 143 14.93 -1.03 -9.91
N TYR A 144 14.70 0.27 -9.69
CA TYR A 144 15.51 1.09 -8.78
C TYR A 144 15.00 1.06 -7.33
N SER A 145 13.86 0.41 -7.08
CA SER A 145 13.35 0.20 -5.73
C SER A 145 14.27 -0.76 -4.96
N ARG A 146 14.42 -0.54 -3.64
CA ARG A 146 15.10 -1.49 -2.74
C ARG A 146 14.31 -2.78 -2.52
N ALA A 147 13.01 -2.73 -2.79
CA ALA A 147 12.11 -3.87 -2.84
C ALA A 147 11.24 -3.70 -4.10
N PRO A 148 11.74 -4.11 -5.28
CA PRO A 148 10.98 -4.02 -6.53
C PRO A 148 9.66 -4.76 -6.41
N LEU A 149 8.59 -4.11 -6.88
CA LEU A 149 7.26 -4.71 -6.94
C LEU A 149 7.30 -5.96 -7.82
N ASP A 150 6.76 -7.05 -7.30
CA ASP A 150 6.53 -8.26 -8.10
C ASP A 150 5.34 -8.01 -9.04
N THR A 151 5.65 -7.58 -10.26
CA THR A 151 4.64 -7.29 -11.29
C THR A 151 3.88 -8.53 -11.75
N SER A 152 4.44 -9.74 -11.57
CA SER A 152 3.76 -10.99 -11.93
C SER A 152 2.67 -11.30 -10.91
N LEU A 153 3.01 -11.23 -9.62
CA LEU A 153 2.07 -11.39 -8.52
C LEU A 153 0.99 -10.29 -8.56
N GLN A 154 1.39 -9.03 -8.79
CA GLN A 154 0.44 -7.92 -8.92
C GLN A 154 -0.59 -8.17 -10.03
N LYS A 155 -0.17 -8.58 -11.23
CA LYS A 155 -1.08 -8.86 -12.36
C LYS A 155 -2.06 -9.99 -12.00
N ASN A 156 -1.57 -11.06 -11.37
CA ASN A 156 -2.39 -12.18 -10.95
C ASN A 156 -3.47 -11.76 -9.94
N LEU A 157 -3.10 -10.96 -8.93
CA LEU A 157 -4.05 -10.44 -7.92
C LEU A 157 -5.12 -9.54 -8.54
N LEU A 158 -4.72 -8.61 -9.43
CA LEU A 158 -5.65 -7.73 -10.12
C LEU A 158 -6.64 -8.50 -11.02
N ALA A 159 -6.20 -9.59 -11.66
CA ALA A 159 -7.07 -10.45 -12.45
C ALA A 159 -8.12 -11.16 -11.58
N ARG A 160 -7.75 -11.64 -10.38
CA ARG A 160 -8.67 -12.30 -9.43
C ARG A 160 -9.73 -11.34 -8.90
N SER A 161 -9.36 -10.10 -8.57
CA SER A 161 -10.30 -9.05 -8.11
C SER A 161 -11.36 -8.71 -9.18
N LYS A 162 -10.94 -8.60 -10.45
CA LYS A 162 -11.87 -8.38 -11.58
C LYS A 162 -12.80 -9.57 -11.84
N GLY A 163 -12.34 -10.80 -11.57
CA GLY A 163 -13.15 -12.02 -11.64
C GLY A 163 -14.22 -12.09 -10.55
N ALA A 164 -13.84 -11.83 -9.30
CA ALA A 164 -14.77 -11.83 -8.15
C ALA A 164 -15.90 -10.79 -8.28
N THR A 165 -15.62 -9.65 -8.90
CA THR A 165 -16.61 -8.57 -9.13
C THR A 165 -17.61 -8.91 -10.24
N ARG A 166 -17.32 -9.83 -11.15
CA ARG A 166 -18.27 -10.28 -12.20
C ARG A 166 -19.28 -11.31 -11.68
N THR A 167 -18.91 -12.13 -10.70
CA THR A 167 -19.78 -13.20 -10.17
C THR A 167 -20.93 -12.68 -9.29
N THR A 168 -20.78 -11.50 -8.67
CA THR A 168 -21.82 -10.88 -7.83
C THR A 168 -22.87 -10.07 -8.60
N ARG A 169 -22.66 -9.80 -9.89
CA ARG A 169 -23.57 -9.00 -10.73
C ARG A 169 -24.55 -9.82 -11.59
N GLY A 170 -24.55 -11.15 -11.46
CA GLY A 170 -25.36 -12.08 -12.27
C GLY A 170 -26.52 -12.78 -11.56
N LYS A 171 -26.88 -12.36 -10.34
CA LYS A 171 -28.11 -12.80 -9.65
C LYS A 171 -29.05 -11.62 -9.44
N LYS A 172 -29.76 -11.25 -10.49
CA LYS A 172 -31.05 -10.57 -10.43
C LYS A 172 -31.95 -11.19 -11.49
#